data_AF-A0A8B3P2X0-F1
#
_entry.id   AF-A0A8B3P2X0-F1
#
_cell.length_a   1.000
_cell.length_b   1.000
_cell.length_c   1.000
_cell.angle_alpha   90.00
_cell.angle_beta   90.00
_cell.angle_gamma   90.00
#
_symmetry.space_group_name_H-M   'P 1'
#
loop_
_entity.id
_entity.type
_entity.pdbx_description
1 polymer ?
#
loop_
_entity_poly.entity_id
_entity_poly.type
_entity_poly.pdbx_seq_one_letter_code
_entity_poly.pdbx_strand_id
1 'polypeptide(L)'
;VTVFFELNGQPRRVKVPDRAHGASAAKARRKAEPGNEAHVGAPMPGVVSALAVAAGQAVKAGDVLLSIEAMKMETALHAERDGT
;
A
#
# COMPACT_ATOMS: atom_id res chain seq x y z
N VAL A 1 -11.96 -8.00 -8.51
CA VAL A 1 -12.26 -9.34 -9.07
C VAL A 1 -11.65 -9.47 -10.46
N THR A 2 -11.33 -10.69 -10.90
CA THR A 2 -10.93 -10.97 -12.29
C THR A 2 -12.11 -11.60 -13.00
N VAL A 3 -12.55 -11.00 -14.11
CA VAL A 3 -13.66 -11.53 -14.91
C VAL A 3 -13.10 -12.16 -16.17
N PHE A 4 -13.63 -13.32 -16.51
CA PHE A 4 -13.35 -14.05 -17.74
C PHE A 4 -14.60 -14.05 -18.60
N PHE A 5 -14.48 -13.63 -19.86
CA PHE A 5 -15.59 -13.60 -20.81
C PHE A 5 -15.07 -13.73 -22.24
N GLU A 6 -15.94 -14.11 -23.17
CA GLU A 6 -15.63 -14.12 -24.59
C GLU A 6 -16.08 -12.82 -25.26
N LEU A 7 -15.24 -12.29 -26.16
CA LEU A 7 -15.56 -11.15 -27.01
C LEU A 7 -15.21 -11.52 -28.45
N ASN A 8 -16.22 -11.58 -29.32
CA ASN A 8 -16.07 -12.00 -30.73
C ASN A 8 -15.38 -13.37 -30.87
N GLY A 9 -15.75 -14.34 -30.02
CA GLY A 9 -15.18 -15.69 -30.01
C GLY A 9 -13.75 -15.77 -29.47
N GLN A 10 -13.21 -14.70 -28.88
CA GLN A 10 -11.91 -14.72 -28.21
C GLN A 10 -12.07 -14.59 -26.69
N PRO A 11 -11.49 -15.52 -25.89
CA PRO A 11 -11.48 -15.38 -24.45
C PRO A 11 -10.64 -14.18 -24.03
N ARG A 12 -11.20 -13.38 -23.12
CA ARG A 12 -10.60 -12.19 -22.52
C ARG A 12 -10.62 -12.29 -21.00
N ARG A 13 -9.59 -11.73 -20.37
CA ARG A 13 -9.45 -11.63 -18.92
C ARG A 13 -9.19 -10.19 -18.53
N VAL A 14 -10.08 -9.61 -17.71
CA VAL A 14 -9.98 -8.21 -17.29
C VAL A 14 -10.05 -8.12 -15.76
N LYS A 15 -9.24 -7.24 -15.18
CA LYS A 15 -9.31 -6.90 -13.75
C LYS A 15 -10.33 -5.79 -13.55
N VAL A 16 -11.34 -6.04 -12.74
CA VAL A 16 -12.41 -5.08 -12.42
C VAL A 16 -12.39 -4.80 -10.90
N PRO A 17 -12.48 -3.53 -10.47
CA PRO A 17 -12.63 -3.19 -9.05
C PRO A 17 -13.89 -3.81 -8.44
N ASP A 18 -13.76 -4.46 -7.29
CA ASP A 18 -14.92 -4.91 -6.50
C ASP A 18 -15.42 -3.74 -5.68
N ARG A 19 -16.58 -3.18 -6.04
CA ARG A 19 -17.16 -2.01 -5.34
C ARG A 19 -18.03 -2.42 -4.15
N ALA A 20 -18.46 -3.68 -4.07
CA ALA A 20 -19.39 -4.15 -3.04
C ALA A 20 -18.67 -4.54 -1.74
N HIS A 21 -17.45 -5.06 -1.82
CA HIS A 21 -16.69 -5.50 -0.65
C HIS A 21 -15.80 -4.43 -0.01
N GLY A 22 -15.87 -3.18 -0.50
CA GLY A 22 -14.94 -2.12 -0.11
C GLY A 22 -13.47 -2.54 -0.34
N ALA A 23 -12.51 -1.72 0.09
CA ALA A 23 -11.08 -2.07 0.03
C ALA A 23 -10.66 -3.23 0.97
N SER A 24 -11.62 -3.98 1.49
CA SER A 24 -11.51 -4.92 2.61
C SER A 24 -11.25 -6.37 2.21
N ALA A 25 -11.37 -6.72 0.92
CA ALA A 25 -11.12 -8.08 0.44
C ALA A 25 -9.75 -8.21 -0.27
N ALA A 26 -8.73 -8.51 0.53
CA ALA A 26 -7.70 -9.52 0.23
C ALA A 26 -6.99 -9.49 -1.13
N LYS A 27 -6.56 -8.32 -1.63
CA LYS A 27 -5.39 -8.31 -2.52
C LYS A 27 -4.15 -8.30 -1.63
N ALA A 28 -3.40 -9.40 -1.62
CA ALA A 28 -2.10 -9.45 -0.96
C ALA A 28 -1.27 -8.23 -1.40
N ARG A 29 -0.90 -7.38 -0.42
CA ARG A 29 0.00 -6.26 -0.67
C ARG A 29 1.39 -6.83 -0.99
N ARG A 30 2.08 -6.23 -1.96
CA ARG A 30 3.46 -6.62 -2.27
C ARG A 30 4.30 -6.44 -1.01
N LYS A 31 5.09 -7.44 -0.65
CA LYS A 31 6.04 -7.32 0.46
C LYS A 31 7.20 -6.42 0.07
N ALA A 32 7.76 -5.71 1.03
CA ALA A 32 9.06 -5.07 0.87
C ALA A 32 10.11 -6.14 0.51
N GLU A 33 11.10 -5.74 -0.29
CA GLU A 33 12.15 -6.64 -0.75
C GLU A 33 13.32 -6.55 0.22
N PRO A 34 13.79 -7.68 0.78
CA PRO A 34 14.96 -7.65 1.65
C PRO A 34 16.18 -7.09 0.92
N GLY A 35 16.90 -6.16 1.57
CA GLY A 35 18.09 -5.52 1.00
C GLY A 35 17.81 -4.36 0.03
N ASN A 36 16.55 -4.01 -0.23
CA ASN A 36 16.20 -2.82 -1.00
C ASN A 36 15.92 -1.64 -0.05
N GLU A 37 16.88 -0.74 0.10
CA GLU A 37 16.81 0.45 0.97
C GLU A 37 15.74 1.48 0.55
N ALA A 38 15.13 1.33 -0.63
CA ALA A 38 13.99 2.16 -1.04
C ALA A 38 12.64 1.57 -0.61
N HIS A 39 12.60 0.33 -0.10
CA HIS A 39 11.39 -0.32 0.37
C HIS A 39 11.31 -0.28 1.89
N VAL A 40 10.25 0.34 2.42
CA VAL A 40 9.93 0.29 3.85
C VAL A 40 8.84 -0.75 4.07
N GLY A 41 9.18 -1.82 4.77
CA GLY A 41 8.22 -2.84 5.22
C GLY A 41 7.42 -2.36 6.43
N ALA A 42 6.18 -2.85 6.59
CA ALA A 42 5.43 -2.61 7.81
C ALA A 42 6.14 -3.34 8.98
N PRO A 43 6.51 -2.64 10.07
CA PRO A 43 7.24 -3.24 11.19
C PRO A 43 6.35 -4.14 12.06
N MET A 44 5.04 -3.91 12.03
CA MET A 44 4.05 -4.64 12.81
C MET A 44 2.72 -4.72 12.06
N PRO A 45 1.86 -5.72 12.37
CA PRO A 45 0.49 -5.76 11.87
C PRO A 45 -0.32 -4.58 12.43
N GLY A 46 -1.13 -3.94 11.59
CA GLY A 46 -1.95 -2.80 11.98
C GLY A 46 -2.74 -2.21 10.81
N VAL A 47 -3.32 -1.03 11.05
CA VAL A 47 -4.07 -0.26 10.05
C VAL A 47 -3.36 1.08 9.86
N VAL A 48 -3.28 1.56 8.61
CA VAL A 48 -2.77 2.92 8.36
C VAL A 48 -3.81 3.91 8.86
N SER A 49 -3.48 4.69 9.89
CA SER A 49 -4.37 5.68 10.50
C SER A 49 -4.28 7.05 9.82
N ALA A 50 -3.09 7.47 9.41
CA ALA A 50 -2.89 8.69 8.64
C ALA A 50 -1.76 8.57 7.58
N LEU A 51 -1.85 9.38 6.54
CA LEU A 51 -0.82 9.54 5.51
C LEU A 51 -0.41 11.03 5.48
N ALA A 52 0.86 11.31 5.69
CA ALA A 52 1.39 12.67 5.80
C ALA A 52 2.04 13.18 4.50
N VAL A 53 2.23 12.30 3.50
CA VAL A 53 2.93 12.60 2.25
C VAL A 53 2.15 12.15 1.01
N ALA A 54 2.44 12.77 -0.13
CA ALA A 54 1.96 12.37 -1.44
C ALA A 54 3.08 11.75 -2.29
N ALA A 55 2.72 10.99 -3.33
CA ALA A 55 3.69 10.41 -4.25
C ALA A 55 4.49 11.51 -4.99
N GLY A 56 5.82 11.39 -5.01
CA GLY A 56 6.73 12.36 -5.63
C GLY A 56 7.00 13.61 -4.78
N GLN A 57 6.48 13.66 -3.55
CA GLN A 57 6.79 14.73 -2.61
C GLN A 57 8.21 14.58 -2.06
N ALA A 58 8.99 15.65 -2.13
CA ALA A 58 10.30 15.67 -1.49
C ALA A 58 10.16 15.59 0.05
N VAL A 59 10.96 14.71 0.66
CA VAL A 59 11.03 14.50 2.12
C VAL A 59 12.46 14.55 2.59
N LYS A 60 12.66 14.91 3.86
CA LYS A 60 13.94 14.87 4.56
C LYS A 60 13.99 13.73 5.57
N ALA A 61 15.18 13.28 5.91
CA ALA A 61 15.40 12.34 7.00
C ALA A 61 14.71 12.83 8.29
N GLY A 62 13.88 11.97 8.88
CA GLY A 62 13.08 12.28 10.07
C GLY A 62 11.66 12.78 9.79
N ASP A 63 11.32 13.14 8.55
CA ASP A 63 9.94 13.56 8.21
C ASP A 63 8.96 12.40 8.41
N VAL A 64 7.77 12.71 8.94
CA VAL A 64 6.71 11.72 9.11
C VAL A 64 6.11 11.37 7.75
N LEU A 65 6.06 10.08 7.42
CA LEU A 65 5.48 9.57 6.18
C LEU A 65 4.02 9.15 6.37
N LEU A 66 3.77 8.34 7.40
CA LEU A 66 2.45 7.80 7.74
C LEU A 66 2.42 7.37 9.20
N SER A 67 1.23 7.10 9.72
CA SER A 67 1.06 6.45 11.02
C SER A 67 0.30 5.14 10.90
N ILE A 68 0.67 4.19 11.74
CA ILE A 68 0.02 2.89 11.88
C ILE A 68 -0.62 2.81 13.26
N GLU A 69 -1.89 2.45 13.30
CA GLU A 69 -2.58 2.05 14.52
C GLU A 69 -2.51 0.53 14.67
N ALA A 70 -2.04 0.09 15.84
CA ALA A 70 -2.03 -1.31 16.22
C ALA A 70 -2.37 -1.42 17.71
N MET A 71 -3.38 -2.24 18.02
CA MET A 71 -3.81 -2.49 19.40
C MET A 71 -4.06 -1.21 20.22
N LYS A 72 -4.71 -0.20 19.61
CA LYS A 72 -5.04 1.11 20.21
C LYS A 72 -3.84 2.05 20.45
N MET A 73 -2.68 1.70 19.90
CA MET A 73 -1.48 2.53 19.93
C MET A 73 -1.17 3.02 18.52
N GLU A 74 -0.83 4.30 18.40
CA GLU A 74 -0.40 4.90 17.15
C GLU A 74 1.13 5.01 17.11
N THR A 75 1.71 4.63 15.98
CA THR A 75 3.16 4.71 15.72
C THR A 75 3.41 5.42 14.40
N ALA A 76 4.19 6.49 14.43
CA ALA A 76 4.60 7.22 13.24
C ALA A 76 5.80 6.55 12.57
N LEU A 77 5.77 6.43 11.25
CA LEU A 77 6.90 6.00 10.43
C LEU A 77 7.56 7.23 9.82
N HIS A 78 8.88 7.29 9.95
CA HIS A 78 9.70 8.41 9.52
C HIS A 78 10.55 8.04 8.31
N ALA A 79 10.90 9.04 7.49
CA ALA A 79 11.86 8.87 6.41
C ALA A 79 13.27 8.60 6.99
N GLU A 80 13.92 7.54 6.54
CA GLU A 80 15.29 7.22 6.97
C GLU A 80 16.35 8.12 6.31
N ARG A 81 16.00 8.74 5.17
CA ARG A 81 16.87 9.59 4.38
C ARG A 81 16.07 10.59 3.55
N ASP A 82 16.78 11.57 3.00
CA ASP A 82 16.22 12.50 2.02
C ASP A 82 15.81 11.77 0.72
N GLY A 83 14.71 12.18 0.10
CA GLY A 83 14.17 11.52 -1.10
C GLY A 83 12.91 12.15 -1.67
N THR A 84 12.26 11.44 -2.60
CA THR A 84 11.02 11.82 -3.32
C THR A 84 10.14 10.61 -3.60
#